data_AF-A0A2E2LB02-F1
#
_entry.id   AF-A0A2E2LB02-F1
#
_cell.length_a   1.000
_cell.length_b   1.000
_cell.length_c   1.000
_cell.angle_alpha   90.00
_cell.angle_beta   90.00
_cell.angle_gamma   90.00
#
_symmetry.space_group_name_H-M   'P 1'
#
loop_
_entity.id
_entity.type
_entity.pdbx_description
1 polymer ?
#
loop_
_entity_poly.entity_id
_entity_poly.type
_entity_poly.pdbx_seq_one_letter_code
_entity_poly.pdbx_strand_id
1 'polypeptide(L)'
;MTSINDALQKPELLEELASIEHERWAHWQLYLHKKCEPLPDGSLRIPADLVDQWTRQATTRYEDLTEDEKDSDREQVQRYLPTLMKALGQSDPGSHGARRSEGT
;
A
#
# COMPACT_ATOMS: atom_id res chain seq x y z
N MET A 1 28.32 11.92 -4.01
CA MET A 1 26.91 11.99 -3.60
C MET A 1 26.12 11.25 -4.66
N THR A 2 25.41 10.18 -4.29
CA THR A 2 24.52 9.45 -5.21
C THR A 2 23.36 10.38 -5.57
N SER A 3 23.07 10.54 -6.87
CA SER A 3 21.90 11.32 -7.30
C SER A 3 20.61 10.64 -6.83
N ILE A 4 19.51 11.40 -6.70
CA ILE A 4 18.18 10.82 -6.45
C ILE A 4 17.86 9.75 -7.49
N ASN A 5 18.19 10.01 -8.76
CA ASN A 5 17.96 9.05 -9.84
C ASN A 5 18.77 7.75 -9.62
N ASP A 6 20.04 7.87 -9.23
CA ASP A 6 20.90 6.72 -8.97
C ASP A 6 20.40 5.90 -7.76
N ALA A 7 19.81 6.56 -6.75
CA ALA A 7 19.23 5.88 -5.60
C ALA A 7 17.95 5.11 -5.98
N LEU A 8 17.10 5.70 -6.83
CA LEU A 8 15.83 5.11 -7.27
C LEU A 8 15.99 4.00 -8.30
N GLN A 9 17.11 3.97 -9.03
CA GLN A 9 17.40 2.96 -10.06
C GLN A 9 18.17 1.72 -9.54
N LYS A 10 18.40 1.62 -8.23
CA LYS A 10 19.08 0.45 -7.64
C LYS A 10 18.24 -0.81 -7.82
N PRO A 11 18.80 -1.92 -8.35
CA PRO A 11 18.08 -3.17 -8.49
C PRO A 11 17.49 -3.68 -7.16
N GLU A 12 18.21 -3.49 -6.05
CA GLU A 12 17.75 -3.93 -4.73
C GLU A 12 16.52 -3.16 -4.26
N LEU A 13 16.44 -1.86 -4.58
CA LEU A 13 15.25 -1.05 -4.28
C LEU A 13 14.07 -1.47 -5.14
N LEU A 14 14.31 -1.77 -6.42
CA LEU A 14 13.25 -2.25 -7.32
C LEU A 14 12.64 -3.55 -6.80
N GLU A 15 13.46 -4.51 -6.38
CA GLU A 15 13.00 -5.77 -5.78
C GLU A 15 12.23 -5.54 -4.47
N GLU A 16 12.70 -4.64 -3.60
CA GLU A 16 12.00 -4.30 -2.36
C GLU A 16 10.61 -3.68 -2.63
N LEU A 17 10.54 -2.73 -3.57
CA LEU A 17 9.28 -2.11 -3.99
C LEU A 17 8.34 -3.12 -4.69
N ALA A 18 8.88 -4.00 -5.53
CA ALA A 18 8.10 -5.06 -6.19
C ALA A 18 7.53 -6.06 -5.18
N SER A 19 8.29 -6.41 -4.13
CA SER A 19 7.80 -7.24 -3.03
C SER A 19 6.61 -6.58 -2.33
N ILE A 20 6.68 -5.27 -2.03
CA ILE A 20 5.57 -4.54 -1.41
C ILE A 20 4.36 -4.48 -2.35
N GLU A 21 4.58 -4.25 -3.65
CA GLU A 21 3.48 -4.24 -4.62
C GLU A 21 2.80 -5.61 -4.74
N HIS A 22 3.57 -6.70 -4.70
CA HIS A 22 3.02 -8.05 -4.68
C HIS A 22 2.17 -8.30 -3.43
N GLU A 23 2.63 -7.88 -2.25
CA GLU A 23 1.86 -7.98 -1.01
C GLU A 23 0.54 -7.18 -1.08
N ARG A 24 0.57 -5.97 -1.66
CA ARG A 24 -0.63 -5.14 -1.87
C ARG A 24 -1.62 -5.81 -2.82
N TRP A 25 -1.14 -6.31 -3.96
CA TRP A 25 -1.96 -7.05 -4.92
C TRP A 25 -2.60 -8.28 -4.26
N ALA A 26 -1.79 -9.10 -3.55
CA ALA A 26 -2.27 -10.30 -2.89
C ALA A 26 -3.33 -9.97 -1.82
N HIS A 27 -3.11 -8.92 -1.02
CA HIS A 27 -4.07 -8.45 -0.02
C HIS A 27 -5.42 -8.11 -0.66
N TRP A 28 -5.43 -7.29 -1.72
CA TRP A 28 -6.67 -6.87 -2.38
C TRP A 28 -7.37 -8.02 -3.12
N GLN A 29 -6.62 -8.93 -3.74
CA GLN A 29 -7.16 -10.14 -4.34
C GLN A 29 -7.85 -11.03 -3.30
N LEU A 30 -7.19 -11.28 -2.17
CA LEU A 30 -7.77 -12.08 -1.09
C LEU A 30 -8.96 -11.39 -0.42
N TYR A 31 -8.93 -10.05 -0.28
CA TYR A 31 -10.06 -9.27 0.21
C TYR A 31 -11.27 -9.42 -0.72
N LEU A 32 -11.08 -9.26 -2.03
CA LEU A 32 -12.12 -9.49 -3.03
C LEU A 32 -12.67 -10.91 -2.94
N HIS A 33 -11.80 -11.92 -2.90
CA HIS A 33 -12.22 -13.32 -2.79
C HIS A 33 -13.04 -13.58 -1.53
N LYS A 34 -12.65 -13.00 -0.39
CA LYS A 34 -13.37 -13.10 0.89
C LYS A 34 -14.76 -12.48 0.83
N LYS A 35 -15.00 -11.53 -0.08
CA LYS A 35 -16.29 -10.88 -0.28
C LYS A 35 -17.16 -11.58 -1.33
N CYS A 36 -16.61 -12.52 -2.08
CA CYS A 36 -17.35 -13.28 -3.07
C CYS A 36 -18.11 -14.45 -2.46
N GLU A 37 -19.16 -14.86 -3.16
CA GLU A 37 -19.84 -16.12 -2.90
C GLU A 37 -19.17 -17.25 -3.70
N PRO A 38 -18.68 -18.31 -3.04
CA PRO A 38 -18.14 -19.47 -3.74
C PRO A 38 -19.25 -20.29 -4.41
N LEU A 39 -19.02 -20.72 -5.65
CA LEU A 39 -19.93 -21.57 -6.42
C LEU A 39 -19.44 -23.03 -6.46
N PRO A 40 -20.31 -24.01 -6.77
CA PRO A 40 -19.95 -25.43 -6.76
C PRO A 40 -18.83 -25.83 -7.74
N ASP A 41 -18.60 -25.04 -8.79
CA ASP A 41 -17.55 -25.26 -9.78
C ASP A 41 -16.20 -24.63 -9.38
N GLY A 42 -16.12 -24.03 -8.18
CA GLY A 42 -14.93 -23.35 -7.67
C GLY A 42 -14.80 -21.91 -8.17
N SER A 43 -15.73 -21.41 -8.99
CA SER A 43 -15.77 -19.99 -9.35
C SER A 43 -16.29 -19.13 -8.18
N LEU A 44 -16.04 -17.83 -8.29
CA LEU A 44 -16.47 -16.84 -7.31
C LEU A 44 -17.48 -15.89 -7.97
N ARG A 45 -18.63 -15.72 -7.33
CA ARG A 45 -19.62 -14.71 -7.71
C ARG A 45 -19.46 -13.48 -6.83
N ILE A 46 -19.14 -12.34 -7.44
CA ILE A 46 -19.12 -11.06 -6.72
C ILE A 46 -20.57 -10.58 -6.51
N PRO A 47 -20.98 -10.23 -5.29
CA PRO A 47 -22.26 -9.57 -5.03
C PRO A 47 -22.44 -8.29 -5.87
N ALA A 48 -23.64 -8.08 -6.41
CA ALA A 48 -23.89 -6.98 -7.35
C ALA A 48 -23.65 -5.59 -6.74
N ASP A 49 -23.98 -5.40 -5.47
CA ASP A 49 -23.71 -4.17 -4.72
C ASP A 49 -22.22 -3.85 -4.61
N LEU A 50 -21.37 -4.88 -4.46
CA LEU A 50 -19.92 -4.72 -4.45
C LEU A 50 -19.36 -4.46 -5.85
N VAL A 51 -19.94 -5.08 -6.89
CA VAL A 51 -19.61 -4.75 -8.29
C VAL A 51 -19.88 -3.27 -8.55
N ASP A 52 -21.07 -2.78 -8.19
CA ASP A 52 -21.46 -1.39 -8.40
C ASP A 52 -20.56 -0.43 -7.60
N GLN A 53 -20.31 -0.75 -6.32
CA GLN A 53 -19.45 0.05 -5.44
C GLN A 53 -18.02 0.14 -5.98
N TRP A 54 -17.36 -0.99 -6.23
CA TRP A 54 -15.97 -1.00 -6.68
C TRP A 54 -15.81 -0.47 -8.09
N THR A 55 -16.79 -0.70 -8.98
CA THR A 55 -16.79 -0.10 -10.33
C THR A 55 -16.88 1.42 -10.24
N ARG A 56 -17.77 1.96 -9.40
CA ARG A 56 -17.84 3.41 -9.16
C ARG A 56 -16.51 3.94 -8.64
N GLN A 57 -15.95 3.32 -7.59
CA GLN A 57 -14.68 3.74 -6.99
C GLN A 57 -13.54 3.75 -8.03
N ALA A 58 -13.37 2.65 -8.77
CA ALA A 58 -12.30 2.49 -9.75
C ALA A 58 -12.43 3.44 -10.97
N THR A 59 -13.63 3.93 -11.26
CA THR A 59 -13.90 4.86 -12.37
C THR A 59 -14.01 6.32 -11.93
N THR A 60 -14.02 6.59 -10.62
CA THR A 60 -14.04 7.94 -10.04
C THR A 60 -12.61 8.48 -9.99
N ARG A 61 -12.41 9.74 -10.39
CA ARG A 61 -11.09 10.39 -10.26
C ARG A 61 -10.76 10.56 -8.78
N TYR A 62 -9.48 10.47 -8.41
CA TYR A 62 -9.07 10.53 -7.00
C TYR A 62 -9.59 11.78 -6.28
N GLU A 63 -9.55 12.95 -6.92
CA GLU A 63 -10.07 14.20 -6.34
C GLU A 63 -11.57 14.17 -6.00
N ASP A 64 -12.33 13.35 -6.72
CA ASP A 64 -13.79 13.21 -6.61
C ASP A 64 -14.20 12.06 -5.67
N LEU A 65 -13.24 11.27 -5.16
CA LEU A 65 -13.49 10.27 -4.12
C LEU A 65 -13.88 10.92 -2.79
N THR A 66 -14.60 10.17 -1.95
CA THR A 66 -14.82 10.60 -0.57
C THR A 66 -13.51 10.60 0.21
N GLU A 67 -13.44 11.32 1.33
CA GLU A 67 -12.22 11.33 2.15
C GLU A 67 -11.89 9.96 2.72
N ASP A 68 -12.88 9.15 3.10
CA ASP A 68 -12.66 7.78 3.57
C ASP A 68 -12.06 6.88 2.47
N GLU A 69 -12.47 7.07 1.22
CA GLU A 69 -11.92 6.34 0.07
C GLU A 69 -10.48 6.76 -0.21
N LYS A 70 -10.21 8.06 -0.17
CA LYS A 70 -8.85 8.58 -0.29
C LYS A 70 -7.97 8.14 0.88
N ASP A 71 -8.51 8.03 2.08
CA ASP A 71 -7.77 7.54 3.26
C ASP A 71 -7.29 6.11 3.04
N SER A 72 -8.13 5.24 2.48
CA SER A 72 -7.71 3.89 2.08
C SER A 72 -6.53 3.93 1.09
N ASP A 73 -6.58 4.81 0.07
CA ASP A 73 -5.47 4.95 -0.88
C ASP A 73 -4.19 5.49 -0.20
N ARG A 74 -4.33 6.50 0.67
CA ARG A 74 -3.22 7.07 1.45
C ARG A 74 -2.56 6.04 2.36
N GLU A 75 -3.35 5.21 3.04
CA GLU A 75 -2.84 4.11 3.87
C GLU A 75 -2.00 3.13 3.05
N GLN A 76 -2.38 2.83 1.80
CA GLN A 76 -1.56 2.00 0.93
C GLN A 76 -0.22 2.67 0.57
N VAL A 77 -0.21 3.98 0.33
CA VAL A 77 1.03 4.76 0.07
C VAL A 77 1.96 4.77 1.27
N GLN A 78 1.40 4.95 2.47
CA GLN A 78 2.16 5.00 3.71
C GLN A 78 2.95 3.72 3.99
N ARG A 79 2.56 2.57 3.43
CA ARG A 79 3.25 1.29 3.64
C ARG A 79 4.63 1.22 2.97
N TYR A 80 4.84 1.90 1.83
CA TYR A 80 6.12 1.87 1.12
C TYR A 80 6.88 3.20 1.16
N LEU A 81 6.27 4.27 1.67
CA LEU A 81 6.93 5.56 1.83
C LEU A 81 8.23 5.48 2.68
N PRO A 82 8.30 4.72 3.79
CA PRO A 82 9.54 4.56 4.55
C PRO A 82 10.68 3.92 3.74
N THR A 83 10.36 2.97 2.86
CA THR A 83 11.34 2.34 1.96
C THR A 83 11.94 3.35 0.99
N LEU A 84 11.11 4.25 0.43
CA LEU A 84 11.58 5.34 -0.43
C LEU A 84 12.43 6.35 0.36
N MET A 85 12.01 6.75 1.56
CA MET A 85 12.78 7.68 2.40
C MET A 85 14.16 7.13 2.75
N LYS A 86 14.23 5.85 3.13
CA LYS A 86 15.48 5.13 3.40
C LYS A 86 16.39 5.11 2.17
N ALA A 87 15.84 4.83 0.98
CA ALA A 87 16.60 4.84 -0.27
C ALA A 87 17.20 6.22 -0.60
N LEU A 88 16.46 7.29 -0.28
CA LEU A 88 16.88 8.68 -0.48
C LEU A 88 17.83 9.19 0.62
N GLY A 89 18.21 8.35 1.59
CA GLY A 89 19.08 8.73 2.71
C GLY A 89 18.41 9.69 3.70
N GLN A 90 17.09 9.80 3.69
CA GLN A 90 16.32 10.56 4.67
C GLN A 90 16.03 9.64 5.86
N SER A 91 16.54 10.01 7.03
CA SER A 91 16.25 9.29 8.27
C SER A 91 14.77 9.43 8.61
N ASP A 92 14.16 8.35 9.12
CA ASP A 92 12.80 8.34 9.62
C ASP A 92 12.62 9.41 10.72
N PRO A 93 11.73 10.41 10.54
CA PRO A 93 11.45 11.41 11.57
C PRO A 93 10.85 10.79 12.85
N GLY A 94 10.41 9.52 12.80
CA GLY A 94 9.91 8.75 13.96
C GLY A 94 10.98 8.19 14.90
N SER A 95 12.28 8.28 14.57
CA SER A 95 13.37 7.70 15.38
C SER A 95 14.00 8.66 16.39
N HIS A 96 13.26 9.62 16.96
CA HIS A 96 13.74 10.39 18.12
C HIS A 96 13.40 9.71 19.46
N GLY A 97 14.28 8.80 19.87
CA GLY A 97 14.81 8.73 21.23
C GLY A 97 13.87 8.37 22.39
N ALA A 98 13.63 7.08 22.59
CA ALA A 98 13.41 6.55 23.95
C ALA A 98 14.76 6.45 24.70
N ARG A 99 15.30 7.57 25.16
CA ARG A 99 16.29 7.56 26.26
C ARG A 99 15.52 7.52 27.57
N ARG A 100 15.36 6.33 28.16
CA ARG A 100 15.13 6.25 29.61
C ARG A 100 16.50 6.30 30.28
N SER A 101 16.72 7.41 30.99
CA SER A 101 17.71 7.54 32.03
C SER A 101 17.33 6.64 33.20
N GLU A 102 18.20 5.72 33.59
CA GLU A 102 18.29 5.28 34.98
C GLU A 102 19.76 5.33 35.39
N GLY A 103 20.04 6.35 36.20
CA GLY A 103 21.28 6.49 36.93
C GLY A 103 20.94 6.63 38.41
N THR A 104 21.69 5.89 39.22
CA THR A 104 21.79 5.87 40.69
C THR A 104 20.70 5.11 41.44
#